data_AF-A0A520IBJ3-F1
#
_entry.id   AF-A0A520IBJ3-F1
#
_cell.length_a   1.000
_cell.length_b   1.000
_cell.length_c   1.000
_cell.angle_alpha   90.00
_cell.angle_beta   90.00
_cell.angle_gamma   90.00
#
_symmetry.space_group_name_H-M   'P 1'
#
loop_
_entity.id
_entity.type
_entity.pdbx_description
1 polymer ?
#
loop_
_entity_poly.entity_id
_entity_poly.type
_entity_poly.pdbx_seq_one_letter_code
_entity_poly.pdbx_strand_id
1 'polypeptide(L)'
;ILLRRLGDDTLMIAATVLVCWSAYIAGELLHVSGVIAVVTAGLVCGWYQHVVFTARVRIRAMAFWQVLVFLLEATVFLLIGLSLRGLLDRVGGLDIVIDTMARPVLLIVLAVVAARFLWIFAVDAGVATGRRIGWTRQQPLGTRAAVVMSWAGMRGVVTLAVALSLPEAMPARDLMLVTAFVVILVTVLVQGTSLGWVIRTLKPHDDGSARPPLDLHAAEMMLFQAQLALVEREAVAVDGTVIHPQLLRRYRTRATAADAFDGTAEERNVAIASHFDVIIAAVAAGRAELVRLHRAGRIDDETLHDLEHDLDLEELAAAAAKG
;
A
#
# COMPACT_ATOMS: atom_id res chain seq x y z
N ILE A 1 -20.11 10.82 -5.69
CA ILE A 1 -21.44 10.78 -6.34
C ILE A 1 -21.34 11.08 -7.84
N LEU A 2 -20.76 12.22 -8.25
CA LEU A 2 -20.52 12.55 -9.67
C LEU A 2 -19.69 11.49 -10.42
N LEU A 3 -18.66 10.93 -9.77
CA LEU A 3 -17.82 9.86 -10.34
C LEU A 3 -18.63 8.65 -10.84
N ARG A 4 -19.71 8.27 -10.16
CA ARG A 4 -20.54 7.14 -10.61
C ARG A 4 -21.29 7.42 -11.91
N ARG A 5 -21.54 8.69 -12.24
CA ARG A 5 -22.28 9.08 -13.44
C ARG A 5 -21.44 9.07 -14.70
N LEU A 6 -20.11 8.95 -14.60
CA LEU A 6 -19.22 8.89 -15.76
C LEU A 6 -19.41 7.60 -16.57
N GLY A 7 -19.75 6.48 -15.92
CA GLY A 7 -20.04 5.20 -16.58
C GLY A 7 -18.85 4.50 -17.25
N ASP A 8 -17.69 5.17 -17.34
CA ASP A 8 -16.46 4.67 -17.94
C ASP A 8 -15.34 4.54 -16.90
N ASP A 9 -14.67 3.38 -16.90
CA ASP A 9 -13.63 3.05 -15.93
C ASP A 9 -12.43 4.01 -15.99
N THR A 10 -12.00 4.38 -17.20
CA THR A 10 -10.82 5.22 -17.44
C THR A 10 -11.10 6.65 -17.01
N LEU A 11 -12.28 7.18 -17.35
CA LEU A 11 -12.70 8.51 -16.91
C LEU A 11 -12.83 8.59 -15.39
N MET A 12 -13.33 7.53 -14.74
CA MET A 12 -13.38 7.47 -13.28
C MET A 12 -12.00 7.53 -12.65
N ILE A 13 -11.01 6.81 -13.21
CA ILE A 13 -9.61 6.83 -12.74
C ILE A 13 -8.99 8.21 -12.98
N ALA A 14 -9.11 8.77 -14.18
CA ALA A 14 -8.59 10.10 -14.50
C ALA A 14 -9.19 11.19 -13.59
N ALA A 15 -10.47 11.08 -13.28
CA ALA A 15 -11.15 11.99 -12.37
C ALA A 15 -10.59 11.91 -10.93
N THR A 16 -10.02 10.77 -10.48
CA THR A 16 -9.34 10.72 -9.18
C THR A 16 -8.11 11.62 -9.13
N VAL A 17 -7.34 11.71 -10.22
CA VAL A 17 -6.19 12.62 -10.34
C VAL A 17 -6.66 14.07 -10.39
N LEU A 18 -7.72 14.35 -11.14
CA LEU A 18 -8.31 15.70 -11.21
C LEU A 18 -8.83 16.16 -9.84
N VAL A 19 -9.42 15.26 -9.04
CA VAL A 19 -9.87 15.58 -7.68
C VAL A 19 -8.70 16.02 -6.80
N CYS A 20 -7.54 15.36 -6.89
CA CYS A 20 -6.34 15.78 -6.16
C CYS A 20 -5.94 17.22 -6.56
N TRP A 21 -5.78 17.51 -7.85
CA TRP A 21 -5.40 18.86 -8.30
C TRP A 21 -6.46 19.92 -7.96
N SER A 22 -7.73 19.58 -8.10
CA SER A 22 -8.83 20.49 -7.76
C SER A 22 -8.83 20.82 -6.27
N ALA A 23 -8.57 19.82 -5.41
CA ALA A 23 -8.45 20.03 -3.97
C ALA A 23 -7.25 20.90 -3.60
N TYR A 24 -6.10 20.71 -4.28
CA TYR A 24 -4.93 21.56 -4.09
C TYR A 24 -5.24 23.03 -4.41
N ILE A 25 -5.76 23.28 -5.62
CA ILE A 25 -6.09 24.64 -6.09
C ILE A 25 -7.16 25.28 -5.18
N ALA A 26 -8.20 24.53 -4.82
CA ALA A 26 -9.23 25.02 -3.91
C ALA A 26 -8.65 25.39 -2.53
N GLY A 27 -7.70 24.60 -2.01
CA GLY A 27 -7.01 24.91 -0.77
C GLY A 27 -6.24 26.23 -0.84
N GLU A 28 -5.44 26.40 -1.90
CA GLU A 28 -4.67 27.64 -2.12
C GLU A 28 -5.57 28.87 -2.30
N LEU A 29 -6.69 28.73 -3.04
CA LEU A 29 -7.67 29.80 -3.21
C LEU A 29 -8.34 30.22 -1.90
N LEU A 30 -8.49 29.30 -0.95
CA LEU A 30 -9.04 29.56 0.38
C LEU A 30 -7.95 29.95 1.38
N HIS A 31 -6.69 30.13 0.94
CA HIS A 31 -5.54 30.43 1.78
C HIS A 31 -5.31 29.40 2.91
N VAL A 32 -5.64 28.14 2.65
CA VAL A 32 -5.31 27.00 3.52
C VAL A 32 -4.25 26.12 2.84
N SER A 33 -3.65 25.18 3.57
CA SER A 33 -2.64 24.29 2.98
C SER A 33 -3.23 23.42 1.87
N GLY A 34 -2.84 23.68 0.61
CA GLY A 34 -3.25 22.86 -0.54
C GLY A 34 -2.85 21.39 -0.37
N VAL A 35 -1.68 21.11 0.23
CA VAL A 35 -1.20 19.74 0.48
C VAL A 35 -2.14 19.00 1.45
N ILE A 36 -2.55 19.63 2.55
CA ILE A 36 -3.49 19.02 3.49
C ILE A 36 -4.85 18.82 2.82
N ALA A 37 -5.32 19.77 2.01
CA ALA A 37 -6.57 19.63 1.27
C ALA A 37 -6.57 18.40 0.35
N VAL A 38 -5.46 18.15 -0.36
CA VAL A 38 -5.27 16.94 -1.19
C VAL A 38 -5.30 15.67 -0.35
N VAL A 39 -4.59 15.64 0.78
CA VAL A 39 -4.56 14.48 1.69
C VAL A 39 -5.97 14.18 2.22
N THR A 40 -6.71 15.21 2.63
CA THR A 40 -8.09 15.06 3.08
C THR A 40 -8.98 14.54 1.96
N ALA A 41 -8.86 15.07 0.74
CA ALA A 41 -9.60 14.57 -0.41
C ALA A 41 -9.28 13.09 -0.71
N GLY A 42 -8.00 12.70 -0.62
CA GLY A 42 -7.54 11.33 -0.77
C GLY A 42 -8.14 10.38 0.28
N LEU A 43 -8.15 10.79 1.56
CA LEU A 43 -8.77 10.03 2.64
C LEU A 43 -10.29 9.84 2.43
N VAL A 44 -10.99 10.91 2.01
CA VAL A 44 -12.41 10.84 1.69
C VAL A 44 -12.66 9.91 0.50
N CYS A 45 -11.88 10.03 -0.58
CA CYS A 45 -11.95 9.12 -1.72
C CYS A 45 -11.68 7.66 -1.31
N GLY A 46 -10.67 7.44 -0.47
CA GLY A 46 -10.33 6.12 0.06
C GLY A 46 -11.44 5.51 0.92
N TRP A 47 -12.15 6.32 1.70
CA TRP A 47 -13.30 5.86 2.48
C TRP A 47 -14.46 5.44 1.56
N TYR A 48 -14.77 6.26 0.56
CA TYR A 48 -15.92 6.02 -0.32
C TYR A 48 -15.63 5.08 -1.49
N GLN A 49 -14.39 4.64 -1.70
CA GLN A 49 -14.01 3.79 -2.84
C GLN A 49 -14.81 2.48 -2.89
N HIS A 50 -15.10 1.88 -1.74
CA HIS A 50 -15.81 0.59 -1.64
C HIS A 50 -17.28 0.70 -2.01
N VAL A 51 -17.85 1.90 -1.89
CA VAL A 51 -19.23 2.19 -2.28
C VAL A 51 -19.24 2.66 -3.74
N VAL A 52 -18.36 3.59 -4.12
CA VAL A 52 -18.42 4.32 -5.39
C VAL A 52 -17.86 3.53 -6.57
N PHE A 53 -16.78 2.77 -6.39
CA PHE A 53 -16.07 2.12 -7.49
C PHE A 53 -16.52 0.68 -7.70
N THR A 54 -16.66 0.28 -8.96
CA THR A 54 -16.85 -1.12 -9.36
C THR A 54 -15.56 -1.92 -9.12
N ALA A 55 -15.64 -3.25 -9.15
CA ALA A 55 -14.45 -4.10 -9.00
C ALA A 55 -13.37 -3.80 -10.04
N ARG A 56 -13.76 -3.60 -11.31
CA ARG A 56 -12.85 -3.25 -12.40
C ARG A 56 -12.13 -1.93 -12.13
N VAL A 57 -12.86 -0.88 -11.74
CA VAL A 57 -12.28 0.43 -11.40
C VAL A 57 -11.31 0.30 -10.23
N ARG A 58 -11.66 -0.44 -9.16
CA ARG A 58 -10.75 -0.60 -8.01
C ARG A 58 -9.43 -1.25 -8.38
N ILE A 59 -9.48 -2.36 -9.13
CA ILE A 59 -8.26 -3.09 -9.55
C ILE A 59 -7.40 -2.21 -10.47
N ARG A 60 -8.02 -1.61 -11.51
CA ARG A 60 -7.31 -0.75 -12.47
C ARG A 60 -6.78 0.52 -11.84
N ALA A 61 -7.54 1.16 -10.95
CA ALA A 61 -7.11 2.36 -10.23
C ALA A 61 -5.91 2.05 -9.32
N MET A 62 -5.94 0.94 -8.58
CA MET A 62 -4.82 0.55 -7.71
C MET A 62 -3.54 0.35 -8.53
N ALA A 63 -3.61 -0.36 -9.65
CA ALA A 63 -2.47 -0.55 -10.55
C ALA A 63 -1.96 0.79 -11.12
N PHE A 64 -2.86 1.65 -11.59
CA PHE A 64 -2.53 2.98 -12.09
C PHE A 64 -1.82 3.82 -11.02
N TRP A 65 -2.38 3.91 -9.81
CA TRP A 65 -1.82 4.69 -8.72
C TRP A 65 -0.48 4.13 -8.25
N GLN A 66 -0.30 2.81 -8.23
CA GLN A 66 0.97 2.18 -7.90
C GLN A 66 2.08 2.61 -8.87
N VAL A 67 1.82 2.56 -10.18
CA VAL A 67 2.77 3.00 -11.21
C VAL A 67 3.00 4.50 -11.14
N LEU A 68 1.95 5.31 -10.97
CA LEU A 68 2.05 6.76 -10.87
C LEU A 68 2.88 7.20 -9.66
N VAL A 69 2.61 6.64 -8.48
CA VAL A 69 3.37 6.93 -7.25
C VAL A 69 4.82 6.51 -7.43
N PHE A 70 5.08 5.31 -7.96
CA PHE A 70 6.44 4.87 -8.26
C PHE A 70 7.19 5.83 -9.18
N LEU A 71 6.55 6.27 -10.27
CA LEU A 71 7.17 7.21 -11.23
C LEU A 71 7.45 8.57 -10.58
N LEU A 72 6.50 9.09 -9.80
CA LEU A 72 6.68 10.35 -9.07
C LEU A 72 7.79 10.24 -8.04
N GLU A 73 7.84 9.17 -7.25
CA GLU A 73 8.90 8.91 -6.28
C GLU A 73 10.27 8.81 -6.96
N ALA A 74 10.39 7.99 -8.02
CA ALA A 74 11.62 7.86 -8.79
C ALA A 74 12.08 9.19 -9.39
N THR A 75 11.14 9.97 -9.95
CA THR A 75 11.43 11.30 -10.50
C THR A 75 11.94 12.23 -9.42
N VAL A 76 11.30 12.24 -8.24
CA VAL A 76 11.78 13.11 -7.18
C VAL A 76 13.14 12.66 -6.68
N PHE A 77 13.37 11.38 -6.41
CA PHE A 77 14.70 10.88 -6.02
C PHE A 77 15.78 11.20 -7.05
N LEU A 78 15.46 11.12 -8.34
CA LEU A 78 16.35 11.55 -9.42
C LEU A 78 16.67 13.06 -9.30
N LEU A 79 15.65 13.90 -9.09
CA LEU A 79 15.83 15.34 -8.87
C LEU A 79 16.64 15.64 -7.60
N ILE A 80 16.44 14.89 -6.51
CA ILE A 80 17.23 14.98 -5.27
C ILE A 80 18.72 14.72 -5.60
N GLY A 81 19.00 13.62 -6.32
CA GLY A 81 20.35 13.26 -6.73
C GLY A 81 21.00 14.28 -7.67
N LEU A 82 20.23 14.83 -8.62
CA LEU A 82 20.73 15.86 -9.54
C LEU A 82 21.01 17.19 -8.80
N SER A 83 20.15 17.54 -7.84
CA SER A 83 20.30 18.74 -7.02
C SER A 83 21.53 18.69 -6.10
N LEU A 84 21.94 17.50 -5.67
CA LEU A 84 23.17 17.32 -4.88
C LEU A 84 24.38 17.86 -5.62
N ARG A 85 24.54 17.53 -6.91
CA ARG A 85 25.70 17.99 -7.69
C ARG A 85 25.78 19.52 -7.71
N GLY A 86 24.69 20.17 -8.08
CA GLY A 86 24.64 21.63 -8.12
C GLY A 86 24.84 22.28 -6.74
N LEU A 87 24.48 21.59 -5.66
CA LEU A 87 24.73 22.06 -4.30
C LEU A 87 26.22 21.89 -3.90
N LEU A 88 26.87 20.79 -4.26
CA LEU A 88 28.29 20.58 -4.01
C LEU A 88 29.16 21.59 -4.76
N ASP A 89 28.81 21.90 -6.01
CA ASP A 89 29.52 22.89 -6.81
C ASP A 89 29.41 24.30 -6.19
N ARG A 90 28.25 24.66 -5.62
CA ARG A 90 28.04 25.96 -4.96
C ARG A 90 28.81 26.12 -3.65
N VAL A 91 28.97 25.04 -2.88
CA VAL A 91 29.65 25.09 -1.57
C VAL A 91 31.17 24.92 -1.68
N GLY A 92 31.70 24.80 -2.90
CA GLY A 92 33.14 24.71 -3.16
C GLY A 92 33.72 23.30 -3.04
N GLY A 93 32.89 22.26 -3.19
CA GLY A 93 33.28 20.86 -3.19
C GLY A 93 32.98 20.12 -1.89
N LEU A 94 33.13 18.78 -1.93
CA LEU A 94 32.84 17.89 -0.80
C LEU A 94 33.72 18.16 0.42
N ASP A 95 34.99 18.51 0.19
CA ASP A 95 35.96 18.69 1.27
C ASP A 95 35.58 19.86 2.20
N ILE A 96 35.11 20.97 1.63
CA ILE A 96 34.66 22.15 2.39
C ILE A 96 33.37 21.86 3.15
N VAL A 97 32.43 21.13 2.53
CA VAL A 97 31.19 20.68 3.17
C VAL A 97 31.52 19.77 4.36
N ILE A 98 32.44 18.83 4.19
CA ILE A 98 32.83 17.92 5.26
C ILE A 98 33.51 18.67 6.40
N ASP A 99 34.45 19.56 6.09
CA ASP A 99 35.22 20.26 7.11
C ASP A 99 34.36 21.26 7.90
N THR A 100 33.50 22.00 7.21
CA THR A 100 32.74 23.11 7.82
C THR A 100 31.34 22.67 8.28
N MET A 101 30.68 21.76 7.56
CA MET A 101 29.26 21.44 7.76
C MET A 101 29.02 20.04 8.34
N ALA A 102 30.01 19.12 8.39
CA ALA A 102 29.74 17.76 8.88
C ALA A 102 29.27 17.73 10.33
N ARG A 103 29.90 18.50 11.23
CA ARG A 103 29.51 18.58 12.64
C ARG A 103 28.07 19.05 12.85
N PRO A 104 27.65 20.23 12.33
CA PRO A 104 26.27 20.68 12.51
C PRO A 104 25.26 19.74 11.84
N VAL A 105 25.55 19.22 10.65
CA VAL A 105 24.66 18.29 9.95
C VAL A 105 24.48 16.99 10.75
N LEU A 106 25.57 16.41 11.27
CA LEU A 106 25.51 15.21 12.11
C LEU A 106 24.68 15.44 13.37
N LEU A 107 24.87 16.58 14.05
CA LEU A 107 24.06 16.94 15.22
C LEU A 107 22.58 17.07 14.87
N ILE A 108 22.24 17.66 13.72
CA ILE A 108 20.84 17.78 13.28
C ILE A 108 20.26 16.40 12.95
N VAL A 109 21.00 15.53 12.26
CA VAL A 109 20.55 14.15 11.99
C VAL A 109 20.25 13.42 13.30
N LEU A 110 21.17 13.47 14.27
CA LEU A 110 20.98 12.86 15.58
C LEU A 110 19.79 13.48 16.32
N ALA A 111 19.64 14.80 16.29
CA ALA A 111 18.53 15.50 16.92
C ALA A 111 17.18 15.11 16.28
N VAL A 112 17.11 15.00 14.96
CA VAL A 112 15.89 14.59 14.24
C VAL A 112 15.49 13.16 14.58
N VAL A 113 16.46 12.25 14.68
CA VAL A 113 16.23 10.87 15.09
C VAL A 113 15.80 10.81 16.56
N ALA A 114 16.54 11.46 17.45
CA ALA A 114 16.26 11.49 18.88
C ALA A 114 14.90 12.13 19.20
N ALA A 115 14.54 13.22 18.50
CA ALA A 115 13.23 13.86 18.65
C ALA A 115 12.08 12.91 18.31
N ARG A 116 12.26 12.04 17.30
CA ARG A 116 11.24 11.05 16.96
C ARG A 116 11.11 9.96 18.02
N PHE A 117 12.23 9.46 18.53
CA PHE A 117 12.23 8.53 19.67
C PHE A 117 11.54 9.17 20.87
N LEU A 118 11.93 10.37 21.25
CA LEU A 118 11.33 11.10 22.38
C LEU A 118 9.82 11.27 22.19
N TRP A 119 9.38 11.69 21.01
CA TRP A 119 7.95 11.89 20.72
C TRP A 119 7.14 10.59 20.83
N ILE A 120 7.60 9.49 20.22
CA ILE A 120 6.86 8.23 20.22
C ILE A 120 6.80 7.63 21.62
N PHE A 121 7.90 7.65 22.36
CA PHE A 121 7.92 7.20 23.75
C PHE A 121 7.07 8.09 24.67
N ALA A 122 7.05 9.41 24.43
CA ALA A 122 6.19 10.33 25.18
C ALA A 122 4.70 10.05 24.91
N VAL A 123 4.31 9.81 23.66
CA VAL A 123 2.94 9.43 23.30
C VAL A 123 2.57 8.08 23.93
N ASP A 124 3.45 7.08 23.84
CA ASP A 124 3.22 5.75 24.44
C ASP A 124 3.06 5.82 25.97
N ALA A 125 3.92 6.60 26.64
CA ALA A 125 3.81 6.87 28.07
C ALA A 125 2.51 7.61 28.41
N GLY A 126 2.08 8.56 27.57
CA GLY A 126 0.80 9.25 27.68
C GLY A 126 -0.39 8.31 27.58
N VAL A 127 -0.39 7.39 26.61
CA VAL A 127 -1.42 6.35 26.46
C VAL A 127 -1.42 5.40 27.66
N ALA A 128 -0.24 4.95 28.10
CA ALA A 128 -0.10 4.10 29.29
C ALA A 128 -0.67 4.77 30.54
N THR A 129 -0.42 6.07 30.70
CA THR A 129 -0.91 6.86 31.84
C THR A 129 -2.41 7.08 31.75
N GLY A 130 -2.92 7.47 30.57
CA GLY A 130 -4.35 7.62 30.32
C GLY A 130 -5.13 6.33 30.55
N ARG A 131 -4.56 5.18 30.20
CA ARG A 131 -5.15 3.87 30.48
C ARG A 131 -5.19 3.56 31.97
N ARG A 132 -4.11 3.83 32.71
CA ARG A 132 -4.06 3.66 34.19
C ARG A 132 -5.11 4.50 34.91
N ILE A 133 -5.43 5.68 34.36
CA ILE A 133 -6.43 6.62 34.92
C ILE A 133 -7.84 6.32 34.36
N GLY A 134 -7.99 5.39 33.42
CA GLY A 134 -9.28 5.01 32.82
C GLY A 134 -9.81 5.99 31.76
N TRP A 135 -8.99 6.91 31.29
CA TRP A 135 -9.38 7.96 30.34
C TRP A 135 -9.39 7.48 28.87
N THR A 136 -8.67 6.39 28.59
CA THR A 136 -8.66 5.76 27.28
C THR A 136 -8.70 4.23 27.41
N ARG A 137 -9.33 3.58 26.43
CA ARG A 137 -9.29 2.12 26.26
C ARG A 137 -8.15 1.67 25.35
N GLN A 138 -7.38 2.61 24.78
CA GLN A 138 -6.25 2.27 23.94
C GLN A 138 -5.12 1.66 24.76
N GLN A 139 -4.47 0.66 24.17
CA GLN A 139 -3.31 0.01 24.78
C GLN A 139 -2.03 0.70 24.35
N PRO A 140 -1.03 0.86 25.25
CA PRO A 140 0.28 1.30 24.84
C PRO A 140 0.89 0.28 23.87
N LEU A 141 1.70 0.77 22.94
CA LEU A 141 2.44 0.00 21.95
C LEU A 141 3.44 -0.96 22.62
N GLY A 142 3.99 -0.56 23.76
CA GLY A 142 5.05 -1.29 24.44
C GLY A 142 6.43 -0.95 23.87
N THR A 143 7.47 -1.15 24.69
CA THR A 143 8.81 -0.63 24.41
C THR A 143 9.42 -1.16 23.12
N ARG A 144 9.21 -2.44 22.79
CA ARG A 144 9.73 -3.06 21.56
C ARG A 144 9.08 -2.49 20.30
N ALA A 145 7.75 -2.35 20.30
CA ALA A 145 7.03 -1.77 19.17
C ALA A 145 7.30 -0.26 19.04
N ALA A 146 7.44 0.46 20.16
CA ALA A 146 7.82 1.87 20.18
C ALA A 146 9.21 2.11 19.57
N VAL A 147 10.20 1.25 19.85
CA VAL A 147 11.53 1.31 19.19
C VAL A 147 11.41 1.10 17.69
N VAL A 148 10.70 0.06 17.25
CA VAL A 148 10.51 -0.23 15.82
C VAL A 148 9.79 0.92 15.12
N MET A 149 8.71 1.45 15.71
CA MET A 149 7.95 2.57 15.17
C MET A 149 8.78 3.87 15.11
N SER A 150 9.67 4.07 16.08
CA SER A 150 10.61 5.20 16.08
C SER A 150 11.67 5.06 15.00
N TRP A 151 12.16 3.84 14.78
CA TRP A 151 13.15 3.53 13.74
C TRP A 151 12.58 3.58 12.32
N ALA A 152 11.30 3.26 12.14
CA ALA A 152 10.59 3.33 10.86
C ALA A 152 10.30 4.76 10.36
N GLY A 153 10.86 5.78 11.02
CA GLY A 153 10.63 7.21 10.75
C GLY A 153 11.41 7.81 9.58
N MET A 154 11.51 7.10 8.45
CA MET A 154 12.26 7.55 7.29
C MET A 154 11.78 8.91 6.80
N ARG A 155 12.71 9.84 6.52
CA ARG A 155 12.38 11.16 5.97
C ARG A 155 12.35 11.06 4.46
N GLY A 156 11.19 11.37 3.89
CA GLY A 156 10.98 11.28 2.44
C GLY A 156 11.15 12.62 1.71
N VAL A 157 10.74 12.56 0.45
CA VAL A 157 10.66 13.65 -0.54
C VAL A 157 10.14 14.98 0.02
N VAL A 158 9.10 14.94 0.86
CA VAL A 158 8.47 16.16 1.40
C VAL A 158 9.46 17.05 2.14
N THR A 159 10.46 16.46 2.81
CA THR A 159 11.50 17.21 3.53
C THR A 159 12.33 18.06 2.57
N LEU A 160 12.68 17.52 1.40
CA LEU A 160 13.43 18.28 0.40
C LEU A 160 12.55 19.30 -0.30
N ALA A 161 11.30 18.97 -0.62
CA ALA A 161 10.38 19.91 -1.25
C ALA A 161 10.24 21.21 -0.43
N VAL A 162 10.13 21.07 0.90
CA VAL A 162 10.11 22.21 1.84
C VAL A 162 11.45 22.96 1.86
N ALA A 163 12.58 22.25 1.78
CA ALA A 163 13.88 22.91 1.75
C ALA A 163 14.10 23.68 0.43
N LEU A 164 13.62 23.15 -0.69
CA LEU A 164 13.71 23.79 -2.01
C LEU A 164 12.78 24.99 -2.16
N SER A 165 11.65 25.02 -1.44
CA SER A 165 10.72 26.16 -1.44
C SER A 165 11.24 27.37 -0.66
N LEU A 166 12.39 27.26 0.02
CA LEU A 166 13.02 28.38 0.72
C LEU A 166 13.52 29.45 -0.28
N PRO A 167 13.22 30.75 -0.03
CA PRO A 167 13.71 31.85 -0.86
C PRO A 167 15.23 31.85 -1.01
N GLU A 168 15.75 32.17 -2.19
CA GLU A 168 17.19 32.15 -2.46
C GLU A 168 18.00 33.08 -1.55
N ALA A 169 17.42 34.22 -1.15
CA ALA A 169 18.05 35.19 -0.26
C ALA A 169 18.07 34.76 1.23
N MET A 170 17.49 33.60 1.57
CA MET A 170 17.43 33.13 2.95
C MET A 170 18.85 32.81 3.46
N PRO A 171 19.28 33.37 4.62
CA PRO A 171 20.58 33.06 5.19
C PRO A 171 20.69 31.58 5.54
N ALA A 172 21.86 30.99 5.30
CA ALA A 172 22.15 29.57 5.52
C ALA A 172 21.25 28.59 4.74
N ARG A 173 20.62 29.02 3.64
CA ARG A 173 19.81 28.15 2.77
C ARG A 173 20.59 26.90 2.31
N ASP A 174 21.84 27.06 1.89
CA ASP A 174 22.65 25.94 1.43
C ASP A 174 22.91 24.93 2.54
N LEU A 175 23.14 25.38 3.78
CA LEU A 175 23.25 24.49 4.94
C LEU A 175 21.95 23.73 5.20
N MET A 176 20.79 24.39 5.08
CA MET A 176 19.48 23.74 5.24
C MET A 176 19.24 22.70 4.15
N LEU A 177 19.61 22.99 2.90
CA LEU A 177 19.50 22.06 1.78
C LEU A 177 20.44 20.86 1.93
N VAL A 178 21.72 21.09 2.29
CA VAL A 178 22.69 20.02 2.63
C VAL A 178 22.12 19.15 3.73
N THR A 179 21.61 19.76 4.80
CA THR A 179 21.08 19.04 5.95
C THR A 179 19.85 18.22 5.56
N ALA A 180 18.89 18.79 4.84
CA ALA A 180 17.70 18.08 4.36
C ALA A 180 18.09 16.88 3.50
N PHE A 181 19.06 17.06 2.59
CA PHE A 181 19.59 15.98 1.77
C PHE A 181 20.23 14.88 2.61
N VAL A 182 21.16 15.22 3.51
CA VAL A 182 21.87 14.24 4.34
C VAL A 182 20.90 13.52 5.29
N VAL A 183 19.92 14.21 5.85
CA VAL A 183 18.86 13.60 6.67
C VAL A 183 18.06 12.59 5.85
N ILE A 184 17.63 12.92 4.63
CA ILE A 184 16.91 11.98 3.76
C ILE A 184 17.80 10.79 3.43
N LEU A 185 19.05 11.02 3.00
CA LEU A 185 19.98 9.96 2.62
C LEU A 185 20.24 9.01 3.79
N VAL A 186 20.57 9.54 4.97
CA VAL A 186 20.84 8.73 6.16
C VAL A 186 19.59 7.99 6.60
N THR A 187 18.43 8.64 6.67
CA THR A 187 17.22 7.97 7.16
C THR A 187 16.70 6.92 6.18
N VAL A 188 16.66 7.20 4.87
CA VAL A 188 16.22 6.23 3.86
C VAL A 188 17.22 5.08 3.73
N LEU A 189 18.52 5.37 3.58
CA LEU A 189 19.52 4.33 3.33
C LEU A 189 19.84 3.54 4.60
N VAL A 190 20.13 4.22 5.72
CA VAL A 190 20.52 3.55 6.97
C VAL A 190 19.30 3.00 7.68
N GLN A 191 18.26 3.81 7.98
CA GLN A 191 17.10 3.29 8.71
C GLN A 191 16.27 2.34 7.85
N GLY A 192 16.10 2.62 6.55
CA GLY A 192 15.36 1.75 5.64
C GLY A 192 15.97 0.35 5.50
N THR A 193 17.29 0.25 5.25
CA THR A 193 17.95 -1.07 5.13
C THR A 193 18.08 -1.80 6.46
N SER A 194 18.24 -1.08 7.57
CA SER A 194 18.38 -1.70 8.90
C SER A 194 17.04 -2.06 9.55
N LEU A 195 15.90 -1.51 9.10
CA LEU A 195 14.59 -1.76 9.72
C LEU A 195 14.25 -3.25 9.79
N GLY A 196 14.47 -4.00 8.70
CA GLY A 196 14.22 -5.44 8.67
C GLY A 196 15.11 -6.22 9.66
N TRP A 197 16.32 -5.73 9.95
CA TRP A 197 17.18 -6.29 11.01
C TRP A 197 16.66 -5.92 12.41
N VAL A 198 16.23 -4.67 12.62
CA VAL A 198 15.66 -4.20 13.90
C VAL A 198 14.40 -5.01 14.25
N ILE A 199 13.48 -5.21 13.30
CA ILE A 199 12.25 -5.99 13.51
C ILE A 199 12.58 -7.44 13.92
N ARG A 200 13.50 -8.09 13.19
CA ARG A 200 13.90 -9.48 13.47
C ARG A 200 14.57 -9.65 14.84
N THR A 201 15.31 -8.64 15.29
CA THR A 201 16.02 -8.65 16.57
C THR A 201 15.07 -8.38 17.74
N LEU A 202 14.22 -7.35 17.65
CA LEU A 202 13.33 -6.98 18.75
C LEU A 202 12.11 -7.88 18.89
N LYS A 203 11.65 -8.52 17.79
CA LYS A 203 10.43 -9.35 17.76
C LYS A 203 9.30 -8.72 18.59
N PRO A 204 8.77 -7.54 18.17
CA PRO A 204 7.68 -6.90 18.87
C PRO A 204 6.54 -7.90 19.09
N HIS A 205 6.06 -8.00 20.32
CA HIS A 205 4.90 -8.85 20.59
C HIS A 205 3.67 -8.18 20.01
N ASP A 206 2.86 -8.95 19.28
CA ASP A 206 1.53 -8.55 18.85
C ASP A 206 0.57 -8.87 20.00
N ASP A 207 0.32 -7.90 20.88
CA ASP A 207 -0.53 -8.09 22.08
C ASP A 207 -2.03 -8.28 21.73
N GLY A 208 -2.39 -8.51 20.45
CA GLY A 208 -3.73 -8.89 19.98
C GLY A 208 -4.83 -7.84 20.19
N SER A 209 -4.54 -6.75 20.90
CA SER A 209 -5.52 -5.79 21.38
C SER A 209 -6.10 -4.85 20.32
N ALA A 210 -5.48 -4.80 19.15
CA ALA A 210 -5.94 -4.06 17.98
C ALA A 210 -6.50 -4.97 16.88
N ARG A 211 -6.55 -6.30 17.09
CA ARG A 211 -7.20 -7.16 16.12
C ARG A 211 -8.69 -6.81 16.06
N PRO A 212 -9.26 -6.63 14.87
CA PRO A 212 -10.70 -6.63 14.71
C PRO A 212 -11.29 -7.84 15.46
N PRO A 213 -12.48 -7.74 16.06
CA PRO A 213 -13.08 -8.84 16.82
C PRO A 213 -13.27 -10.12 15.99
N LEU A 214 -13.25 -10.00 14.67
CA LEU A 214 -13.21 -11.10 13.73
C LEU A 214 -11.79 -11.25 13.18
N ASP A 215 -11.20 -12.42 13.38
CA ASP A 215 -10.01 -12.83 12.65
C ASP A 215 -10.34 -12.98 11.15
N LEU A 216 -9.31 -12.92 10.29
CA LEU A 216 -9.47 -13.08 8.83
C LEU A 216 -10.26 -14.35 8.50
N HIS A 217 -9.95 -15.45 9.19
CA HIS A 217 -10.63 -16.71 8.97
C HIS A 217 -12.14 -16.61 9.28
N ALA A 218 -12.51 -16.00 10.41
CA ALA A 218 -13.91 -15.82 10.79
C ALA A 218 -14.64 -14.92 9.78
N ALA A 219 -13.98 -13.87 9.29
CA ALA A 219 -14.54 -13.00 8.26
C ALA A 219 -14.76 -13.74 6.92
N GLU A 220 -13.80 -14.57 6.50
CA GLU A 220 -13.92 -15.41 5.29
C GLU A 220 -15.06 -16.43 5.41
N MET A 221 -15.19 -17.08 6.57
CA MET A 221 -16.31 -18.01 6.82
C MET A 221 -17.65 -17.29 6.68
N MET A 222 -17.81 -16.12 7.32
CA MET A 222 -19.04 -15.35 7.22
C MET A 222 -19.32 -14.92 5.77
N LEU A 223 -18.29 -14.54 5.01
CA LEU A 223 -18.40 -14.20 3.59
C LEU A 223 -18.89 -15.39 2.76
N PHE A 224 -18.25 -16.56 2.88
CA PHE A 224 -18.60 -17.73 2.09
C PHE A 224 -19.98 -18.29 2.46
N GLN A 225 -20.36 -18.24 3.74
CA GLN A 225 -21.69 -18.63 4.18
C GLN A 225 -22.77 -17.70 3.60
N ALA A 226 -22.54 -16.38 3.60
CA ALA A 226 -23.46 -15.43 3.01
C ALA A 226 -23.62 -15.64 1.49
N GLN A 227 -22.52 -15.93 0.78
CA GLN A 227 -22.55 -16.25 -0.64
C GLN A 227 -23.29 -17.57 -0.92
N LEU A 228 -23.02 -18.63 -0.14
CA LEU A 228 -23.69 -19.91 -0.28
C LEU A 228 -25.20 -19.78 -0.05
N ALA A 229 -25.61 -19.03 0.98
CA ALA A 229 -27.04 -18.83 1.29
C ALA A 229 -27.80 -18.16 0.13
N LEU A 230 -27.17 -17.25 -0.61
CA LEU A 230 -27.76 -16.67 -1.81
C LEU A 230 -27.79 -17.69 -2.97
N VAL A 231 -26.69 -18.38 -3.22
CA VAL A 231 -26.60 -19.37 -4.30
C VAL A 231 -27.56 -20.54 -4.08
N GLU A 232 -27.76 -21.01 -2.85
CA GLU A 232 -28.72 -22.07 -2.54
C GLU A 232 -30.17 -21.66 -2.84
N ARG A 233 -30.51 -20.38 -2.66
CA ARG A 233 -31.83 -19.85 -2.98
C ARG A 233 -32.06 -19.71 -4.48
N GLU A 234 -31.07 -19.21 -5.21
CA GLU A 234 -31.19 -18.89 -6.64
C GLU A 234 -30.85 -20.08 -7.56
N ALA A 235 -30.07 -21.06 -7.08
CA ALA A 235 -29.68 -22.23 -7.87
C ALA A 235 -30.74 -23.32 -7.92
N VAL A 236 -31.85 -23.17 -7.19
CA VAL A 236 -32.97 -24.11 -7.16
C VAL A 236 -34.23 -23.38 -7.67
N ALA A 237 -34.88 -23.94 -8.69
CA ALA A 237 -36.13 -23.43 -9.22
C ALA A 237 -37.28 -23.62 -8.21
N VAL A 238 -38.39 -22.91 -8.45
CA VAL A 238 -39.60 -22.98 -7.60
C VAL A 238 -40.19 -24.41 -7.53
N ASP A 239 -39.93 -25.24 -8.53
CA ASP A 239 -40.34 -26.65 -8.61
C ASP A 239 -39.38 -27.63 -7.91
N GLY A 240 -38.28 -27.13 -7.32
CA GLY A 240 -37.27 -27.94 -6.64
C GLY A 240 -36.15 -28.46 -7.55
N THR A 241 -36.15 -28.14 -8.85
CA THR A 241 -35.06 -28.53 -9.76
C THR A 241 -33.82 -27.67 -9.58
N VAL A 242 -32.63 -28.29 -9.55
CA VAL A 242 -31.37 -27.56 -9.41
C VAL A 242 -30.93 -27.03 -10.78
N ILE A 243 -31.04 -25.72 -10.97
CA ILE A 243 -30.73 -25.01 -12.22
C ILE A 243 -29.20 -24.94 -12.44
N HIS A 244 -28.44 -24.73 -11.36
CA HIS A 244 -26.99 -24.51 -11.43
C HIS A 244 -26.19 -25.47 -10.53
N PRO A 245 -26.12 -26.78 -10.87
CA PRO A 245 -25.53 -27.79 -10.00
C PRO A 245 -24.02 -27.59 -9.78
N GLN A 246 -23.28 -27.14 -10.79
CA GLN A 246 -21.84 -26.88 -10.67
C GLN A 246 -21.55 -25.64 -9.82
N LEU A 247 -22.35 -24.58 -9.98
CA LEU A 247 -22.23 -23.36 -9.18
C LEU A 247 -22.50 -23.67 -7.69
N LEU A 248 -23.60 -24.36 -7.42
CA LEU A 248 -23.96 -24.79 -6.08
C LEU A 248 -22.86 -25.65 -5.44
N ARG A 249 -22.33 -26.63 -6.19
CA ARG A 249 -21.21 -27.47 -5.72
C ARG A 249 -19.98 -26.63 -5.38
N ARG A 250 -19.59 -25.69 -6.25
CA ARG A 250 -18.42 -24.82 -6.04
C ARG A 250 -18.53 -23.98 -4.77
N TYR A 251 -19.66 -23.31 -4.56
CA TYR A 251 -19.87 -22.47 -3.38
C TYR A 251 -20.03 -23.30 -2.10
N ARG A 252 -20.68 -24.47 -2.19
CA ARG A 252 -20.81 -25.38 -1.05
C ARG A 252 -19.44 -25.91 -0.63
N THR A 253 -18.62 -26.37 -1.56
CA THR A 253 -17.24 -26.82 -1.28
C THR A 253 -16.40 -25.71 -0.63
N ARG A 254 -16.51 -24.46 -1.10
CA ARG A 254 -15.79 -23.32 -0.48
C ARG A 254 -16.22 -23.05 0.96
N ALA A 255 -17.52 -23.00 1.22
CA ALA A 255 -18.04 -22.76 2.57
C ALA A 255 -17.67 -23.91 3.53
N THR A 256 -17.80 -25.17 3.10
CA THR A 256 -17.42 -26.33 3.92
C THR A 256 -15.91 -26.42 4.14
N ALA A 257 -15.09 -26.06 3.16
CA ALA A 257 -13.63 -26.07 3.31
C ALA A 257 -13.15 -25.01 4.30
N ALA A 258 -13.82 -23.85 4.34
CA ALA A 258 -13.55 -22.85 5.36
C ALA A 258 -13.99 -23.34 6.75
N ASP A 259 -15.17 -23.93 6.88
CA ASP A 259 -15.72 -24.42 8.15
C ASP A 259 -14.95 -25.62 8.73
N ALA A 260 -14.49 -26.54 7.87
CA ALA A 260 -13.78 -27.75 8.28
C ALA A 260 -12.29 -27.54 8.60
N PHE A 261 -11.75 -26.35 8.32
CA PHE A 261 -10.34 -26.08 8.58
C PHE A 261 -10.12 -25.73 10.07
N ASP A 262 -9.70 -26.72 10.84
CA ASP A 262 -9.33 -26.59 12.27
C ASP A 262 -7.80 -26.56 12.49
N GLY A 263 -7.03 -26.33 11.42
CA GLY A 263 -5.57 -26.30 11.44
C GLY A 263 -4.99 -24.94 11.84
N THR A 264 -3.67 -24.89 11.97
CA THR A 264 -2.94 -23.62 12.10
C THR A 264 -2.96 -22.83 10.78
N ALA A 265 -2.80 -21.51 10.84
CA ALA A 265 -2.72 -20.68 9.63
C ALA A 265 -1.63 -21.13 8.65
N GLU A 266 -0.54 -21.71 9.17
CA GLU A 266 0.60 -22.19 8.38
C GLU A 266 0.25 -23.45 7.58
N GLU A 267 -0.45 -24.41 8.19
CA GLU A 267 -0.96 -25.60 7.50
C GLU A 267 -1.97 -25.24 6.40
N ARG A 268 -2.76 -24.18 6.62
CA ARG A 268 -3.71 -23.67 5.61
C ARG A 268 -2.96 -23.16 4.39
N ASN A 269 -1.95 -22.33 4.63
CA ASN A 269 -1.17 -21.70 3.57
C ASN A 269 -0.47 -22.75 2.71
N VAL A 270 0.06 -23.81 3.30
CA VAL A 270 0.69 -24.92 2.56
C VAL A 270 -0.33 -25.66 1.69
N ALA A 271 -1.49 -26.02 2.25
CA ALA A 271 -2.53 -26.74 1.51
C ALA A 271 -3.08 -25.89 0.35
N ILE A 272 -3.37 -24.61 0.61
CA ILE A 272 -3.81 -23.61 -0.37
C ILE A 272 -2.78 -23.46 -1.49
N ALA A 273 -1.50 -23.26 -1.15
CA ALA A 273 -0.45 -23.05 -2.13
C ALA A 273 -0.32 -24.22 -3.12
N SER A 274 -0.37 -25.47 -2.61
CA SER A 274 -0.26 -26.67 -3.45
C SER A 274 -1.41 -26.80 -4.47
N HIS A 275 -2.63 -26.39 -4.10
CA HIS A 275 -3.78 -26.39 -4.99
C HIS A 275 -3.62 -25.35 -6.11
N PHE A 276 -3.22 -24.13 -5.75
CA PHE A 276 -3.06 -23.04 -6.70
C PHE A 276 -1.83 -23.22 -7.60
N ASP A 277 -0.80 -23.94 -7.17
CA ASP A 277 0.34 -24.33 -8.01
C ASP A 277 -0.10 -25.17 -9.22
N VAL A 278 -1.07 -26.08 -9.03
CA VAL A 278 -1.62 -26.89 -10.12
C VAL A 278 -2.42 -26.03 -11.10
N ILE A 279 -3.17 -25.05 -10.61
CA ILE A 279 -3.92 -24.12 -11.47
C ILE A 279 -2.95 -23.27 -12.31
N ILE A 280 -1.92 -22.70 -11.68
CA ILE A 280 -0.90 -21.91 -12.39
C ILE A 280 -0.19 -22.76 -13.46
N ALA A 281 0.16 -24.01 -13.13
CA ALA A 281 0.74 -24.93 -14.10
C ALA A 281 -0.21 -25.26 -15.27
N ALA A 282 -1.51 -25.43 -14.98
CA ALA A 282 -2.52 -25.66 -16.01
C ALA A 282 -2.70 -24.44 -16.94
N VAL A 283 -2.72 -23.23 -16.39
CA VAL A 283 -2.78 -21.98 -17.17
C VAL A 283 -1.54 -21.84 -18.06
N ALA A 284 -0.34 -22.12 -17.52
CA ALA A 284 0.90 -22.09 -18.30
C ALA A 284 0.87 -23.08 -19.48
N ALA A 285 0.32 -24.29 -19.26
CA ALA A 285 0.12 -25.28 -20.32
C ALA A 285 -0.88 -24.79 -21.39
N GLY A 286 -1.99 -24.17 -20.97
CA GLY A 286 -2.99 -23.56 -21.86
C GLY A 286 -2.39 -22.46 -22.72
N ARG A 287 -1.58 -21.57 -22.13
CA ARG A 287 -0.90 -20.47 -22.85
C ARG A 287 0.07 -21.00 -23.91
N ALA A 288 0.82 -22.05 -23.60
CA ALA A 288 1.72 -22.69 -24.56
C ALA A 288 0.95 -23.26 -25.77
N GLU A 289 -0.23 -23.84 -25.54
CA GLU A 289 -1.08 -24.38 -26.59
C GLU A 289 -1.73 -23.27 -27.44
N LEU A 290 -2.20 -22.17 -26.84
CA LEU A 290 -2.71 -21.01 -27.59
C LEU A 290 -1.66 -20.46 -28.56
N VAL A 291 -0.42 -20.27 -28.08
CA VAL A 291 0.68 -19.81 -28.93
C VAL A 291 0.98 -20.82 -30.04
N ARG A 292 0.90 -22.13 -29.77
CA ARG A 292 1.07 -23.18 -30.79
C ARG A 292 -0.01 -23.12 -31.87
N LEU A 293 -1.27 -22.97 -31.48
CA LEU A 293 -2.41 -22.85 -32.39
C LEU A 293 -2.31 -21.60 -33.27
N HIS A 294 -1.92 -20.46 -32.69
CA HIS A 294 -1.72 -19.22 -33.43
C HIS A 294 -0.57 -19.34 -34.44
N ARG A 295 0.59 -19.87 -34.02
CA ARG A 295 1.74 -20.11 -34.92
C ARG A 295 1.43 -21.10 -36.04
N ALA A 296 0.50 -22.02 -35.81
CA ALA A 296 0.01 -22.96 -36.82
C ALA A 296 -1.10 -22.37 -37.73
N GLY A 297 -1.46 -21.10 -37.56
CA GLY A 297 -2.51 -20.42 -38.33
C GLY A 297 -3.92 -20.97 -38.07
N ARG A 298 -4.14 -21.63 -36.93
CA ARG A 298 -5.42 -22.26 -36.58
C ARG A 298 -6.39 -21.30 -35.88
N ILE A 299 -5.86 -20.23 -35.30
CA ILE A 299 -6.61 -19.13 -34.69
C ILE A 299 -6.02 -17.81 -35.18
N ASP A 300 -6.85 -16.78 -35.24
CA ASP A 300 -6.41 -15.42 -35.55
C ASP A 300 -5.87 -14.71 -34.29
N ASP A 301 -5.45 -13.46 -34.47
CA ASP A 301 -4.87 -12.63 -33.41
C ASP A 301 -5.93 -12.14 -32.41
N GLU A 302 -7.16 -11.91 -32.86
CA GLU A 302 -8.28 -11.50 -32.01
C GLU A 302 -8.67 -12.62 -31.04
N THR A 303 -8.84 -13.85 -31.54
CA THR A 303 -9.13 -15.03 -30.71
C THR A 303 -8.00 -15.32 -29.73
N LEU A 304 -6.74 -15.11 -30.12
CA LEU A 304 -5.60 -15.27 -29.22
C LEU A 304 -5.71 -14.32 -28.04
N HIS A 305 -5.89 -13.01 -28.29
CA HIS A 305 -5.96 -12.00 -27.23
C HIS A 305 -7.15 -12.22 -26.29
N ASP A 306 -8.31 -12.62 -26.81
CA ASP A 306 -9.50 -12.89 -25.98
C ASP A 306 -9.27 -14.08 -25.04
N LEU A 307 -8.69 -15.19 -25.56
CA LEU A 307 -8.40 -16.36 -24.74
C LEU A 307 -7.23 -16.13 -23.76
N GLU A 308 -6.24 -15.33 -24.16
CA GLU A 308 -5.17 -14.91 -23.25
C GLU A 308 -5.71 -14.06 -22.11
N HIS A 309 -6.67 -13.18 -22.37
CA HIS A 309 -7.31 -12.38 -21.32
C HIS A 309 -8.00 -13.24 -20.25
N ASP A 310 -8.70 -14.30 -20.66
CA ASP A 310 -9.35 -15.22 -19.74
C ASP A 310 -8.34 -16.00 -18.89
N LEU A 311 -7.24 -16.47 -19.51
CA LEU A 311 -6.14 -17.12 -18.80
C LEU A 311 -5.44 -16.17 -17.82
N ASP A 312 -5.24 -14.90 -18.20
CA ASP A 312 -4.66 -13.87 -17.32
C ASP A 312 -5.52 -13.64 -16.08
N LEU A 313 -6.85 -13.61 -16.23
CA LEU A 313 -7.77 -13.47 -15.09
C LEU A 313 -7.72 -14.69 -14.16
N GLU A 314 -7.60 -15.89 -14.71
CA GLU A 314 -7.46 -17.13 -13.94
C GLU A 314 -6.13 -17.17 -13.17
N GLU A 315 -5.02 -16.81 -13.84
CA GLU A 315 -3.69 -16.73 -13.24
C GLU A 315 -3.63 -15.69 -12.11
N LEU A 316 -4.18 -14.50 -12.33
CA LEU A 316 -4.25 -13.46 -11.31
C LEU A 316 -5.06 -13.90 -10.09
N ALA A 317 -6.19 -14.58 -10.30
CA ALA A 317 -7.00 -15.11 -9.20
C ALA A 317 -6.27 -16.22 -8.41
N ALA A 318 -5.55 -17.11 -9.11
CA ALA A 318 -4.78 -18.18 -8.48
C ALA A 318 -3.56 -17.64 -7.71
N ALA A 319 -2.83 -16.69 -8.30
CA ALA A 319 -1.68 -16.05 -7.66
C ALA A 319 -2.08 -15.25 -6.41
N ALA A 320 -3.19 -14.50 -6.48
CA ALA A 320 -3.71 -13.74 -5.35
C ALA A 320 -4.24 -14.63 -4.22
N ALA A 321 -4.70 -15.84 -4.51
CA ALA A 321 -5.15 -16.79 -3.49
C ALA A 321 -4.00 -17.60 -2.87
N LYS A 322 -2.82 -17.63 -3.52
CA LYS A 322 -1.61 -18.30 -3.03
C LYS A 322 -0.77 -17.42 -2.09
N GLY A 323 -0.68 -16.12 -2.37
CA GLY A 323 0.17 -15.15 -1.66
C GLY A 323 -0.52 -14.49 -0.47
#